data_AF-A0A2I9DM21-F1
#
_entry.id   AF-A0A2I9DM21-F1
#
_cell.length_a   1.000
_cell.length_b   1.000
_cell.length_c   1.000
_cell.angle_alpha   90.00
_cell.angle_beta   90.00
_cell.angle_gamma   90.00
#
_symmetry.space_group_name_H-M   'P 1'
#
loop_
_entity.id
_entity.type
_entity.pdbx_description
1 polymer ?
#
loop_
_entity_poly.entity_id
_entity_poly.type
_entity_poly.pdbx_seq_one_letter_code
_entity_poly.pdbx_strand_id
1 'polypeptide(L)'
;MQIIRTLNVTSTEFYNWLEKQLLAEIQTATGQVLAATSIKKGLTYTKSTTKSAAQLKIMIDDYQRGIKYQMTAISPLDTVTVTYLTTAKGAQTTVTFLEEIDSYQPQRHHWLLRTFSQTLLLGRMSDNLLQLEQQIIDHRVVPANLTE
;
A
#
# COMPACT_ATOMS: atom_id res chain seq x y z
N MET A 1 -6.68 12.18 7.23
CA MET A 1 -5.59 13.03 6.71
C MET A 1 -5.58 12.95 5.18
N GLN A 2 -5.19 14.03 4.48
CA GLN A 2 -5.05 14.05 3.02
C GLN A 2 -3.68 14.60 2.61
N ILE A 3 -3.02 13.96 1.64
CA ILE A 3 -1.73 14.38 1.08
C ILE A 3 -1.79 14.27 -0.45
N ILE A 4 -1.29 15.27 -1.15
CA ILE A 4 -1.21 15.27 -2.63
C ILE A 4 0.24 15.51 -3.04
N ARG A 5 0.77 14.66 -3.93
CA ARG A 5 2.09 14.83 -4.53
C ARG A 5 2.07 14.44 -6.00
N THR A 6 3.01 14.99 -6.76
CA THR A 6 3.29 14.53 -8.12
C THR A 6 4.64 13.85 -8.10
N LEU A 7 4.68 12.61 -8.57
CA LEU A 7 5.86 11.77 -8.61
C LEU A 7 6.40 11.73 -10.05
N ASN A 8 7.73 11.69 -10.23
CA ASN A 8 8.37 11.46 -11.53
C ASN A 8 8.37 9.98 -11.94
N VAL A 9 7.23 9.33 -11.72
CA VAL A 9 6.95 7.97 -12.16
C VAL A 9 5.64 7.90 -12.93
N THR A 10 5.60 7.04 -13.94
CA THR A 10 4.37 6.79 -14.71
C THR A 10 3.36 6.06 -13.85
N SER A 11 2.08 6.17 -14.23
CA SER A 11 1.00 5.51 -13.49
C SER A 11 1.21 3.98 -13.51
N THR A 12 1.64 3.44 -14.65
CA THR A 12 1.97 2.02 -14.79
C THR A 12 3.03 1.56 -13.80
N GLU A 13 4.10 2.32 -13.60
CA GLU A 13 5.17 1.96 -12.67
C GLU A 13 4.70 2.02 -11.22
N PHE A 14 3.92 3.05 -10.87
CA PHE A 14 3.30 3.15 -9.55
C PHE A 14 2.45 1.91 -9.23
N TYR A 15 1.55 1.53 -10.14
CA TYR A 15 0.67 0.37 -9.90
C TYR A 15 1.40 -0.97 -9.98
N ASN A 16 2.43 -1.12 -10.84
CA ASN A 16 3.28 -2.31 -10.83
C ASN A 16 3.95 -2.52 -9.48
N TRP A 17 4.49 -1.45 -8.90
CA TRP A 17 5.13 -1.51 -7.59
C TRP A 17 4.10 -1.82 -6.50
N LEU A 18 2.95 -1.14 -6.50
CA LEU A 18 1.87 -1.35 -5.52
C LEU A 18 1.39 -2.81 -5.52
N GLU A 19 1.09 -3.36 -6.69
CA GLU A 19 0.65 -4.75 -6.82
C GLU A 19 1.73 -5.73 -6.35
N LYS A 20 2.99 -5.50 -6.72
CA LYS A 20 4.11 -6.35 -6.27
C LYS A 20 4.22 -6.39 -4.75
N GLN A 21 4.11 -5.25 -4.08
CA GLN A 21 4.14 -5.18 -2.61
C GLN A 21 2.94 -5.89 -1.99
N LEU A 22 1.74 -5.69 -2.55
CA LEU A 22 0.52 -6.33 -2.05
C LEU A 22 0.58 -7.86 -2.18
N LEU A 23 1.01 -8.37 -3.34
CA LEU A 23 1.14 -9.81 -3.55
C LEU A 23 2.18 -10.44 -2.64
N ALA A 24 3.34 -9.78 -2.46
CA ALA A 24 4.38 -10.24 -1.54
C ALA A 24 3.89 -10.29 -0.09
N GLU A 25 3.11 -9.29 0.33
CA GLU A 25 2.51 -9.31 1.66
C GLU A 25 1.49 -10.43 1.82
N ILE A 26 0.58 -10.61 0.85
CA ILE A 26 -0.43 -11.67 0.91
C ILE A 26 0.26 -13.03 1.00
N GLN A 27 1.29 -13.25 0.19
CA GLN A 27 2.09 -14.48 0.25
C GLN A 27 2.75 -14.66 1.62
N THR A 28 3.31 -13.60 2.19
CA THR A 28 3.92 -13.66 3.54
C THR A 28 2.88 -13.95 4.62
N ALA A 29 1.68 -13.39 4.50
CA ALA A 29 0.61 -13.51 5.50
C ALA A 29 -0.14 -14.85 5.42
N THR A 30 -0.32 -15.38 4.22
CA THR A 30 -1.22 -16.51 3.96
C THR A 30 -0.53 -17.75 3.38
N GLY A 31 0.71 -17.61 2.91
CA GLY A 31 1.42 -18.61 2.10
C GLY A 31 0.92 -18.71 0.65
N GLN A 32 -0.15 -18.00 0.28
CA GLN A 32 -0.75 -18.08 -1.06
C GLN A 32 -0.04 -17.18 -2.06
N VAL A 33 0.30 -17.73 -3.22
CA VAL A 33 0.80 -16.96 -4.36
C VAL A 33 -0.39 -16.56 -5.22
N LEU A 34 -0.66 -15.26 -5.30
CA LEU A 34 -1.74 -14.71 -6.13
C LEU A 34 -1.17 -14.02 -7.37
N ALA A 35 -1.98 -13.98 -8.44
CA ALA A 35 -1.71 -13.15 -9.61
C ALA A 35 -2.24 -11.73 -9.41
N ALA A 36 -1.72 -10.75 -10.16
CA ALA A 36 -2.20 -9.37 -10.12
C ALA A 36 -3.69 -9.26 -10.45
N THR A 37 -4.22 -10.13 -11.31
CA THR A 37 -5.66 -10.22 -11.64
C THR A 37 -6.55 -10.63 -10.47
N SER A 38 -5.97 -11.17 -9.39
CA SER A 38 -6.68 -11.47 -8.16
C SER A 38 -6.90 -10.23 -7.29
N ILE A 39 -6.18 -9.14 -7.53
CA ILE A 39 -6.35 -7.87 -6.81
C ILE A 39 -7.61 -7.20 -7.35
N LYS A 40 -8.67 -7.25 -6.56
CA LYS A 40 -9.97 -6.65 -6.86
C LYS A 40 -10.74 -6.40 -5.58
N LYS A 41 -11.81 -5.61 -5.71
CA LYS A 41 -12.77 -5.39 -4.63
C LYS A 41 -13.21 -6.72 -4.00
N GLY A 42 -13.20 -6.77 -2.67
CA GLY A 42 -13.58 -7.93 -1.89
C GLY A 42 -12.45 -8.92 -1.63
N LEU A 43 -11.24 -8.72 -2.17
CA LEU A 43 -10.07 -9.48 -1.74
C LEU A 43 -9.79 -9.18 -0.26
N THR A 44 -9.71 -10.23 0.55
CA THR A 44 -9.43 -10.10 1.98
C THR A 44 -8.36 -11.10 2.40
N TYR A 45 -7.52 -10.69 3.34
CA TYR A 45 -6.57 -11.58 4.00
C TYR A 45 -6.32 -11.11 5.42
N THR A 46 -5.84 -12.02 6.25
CA THR A 46 -5.50 -11.73 7.66
C THR A 46 -4.01 -11.96 7.84
N LYS A 47 -3.35 -11.07 8.57
CA LYS A 47 -1.97 -11.29 9.01
C LYS A 47 -1.87 -11.29 10.52
N SER A 48 -1.04 -12.18 11.04
CA SER A 48 -0.68 -12.23 12.46
C SER A 48 0.49 -11.28 12.71
N THR A 49 0.39 -10.47 13.77
CA THR A 49 1.48 -9.55 14.13
C THR A 49 2.52 -10.27 14.98
N THR A 50 3.81 -10.08 14.71
CA THR A 50 4.89 -10.75 15.46
C THR A 50 4.95 -10.37 16.94
N LYS A 51 4.30 -9.26 17.33
CA LYS A 51 4.34 -8.72 18.70
C LYS A 51 3.06 -8.97 19.51
N SER A 52 2.00 -9.52 18.90
CA SER A 52 0.77 -9.86 19.63
C SER A 52 -0.02 -10.93 18.90
N ALA A 53 -0.77 -11.76 19.64
CA ALA A 53 -1.75 -12.69 19.06
C ALA A 53 -2.91 -11.99 18.31
N ALA A 54 -2.90 -10.65 18.23
CA ALA A 54 -3.92 -9.92 17.50
C ALA A 54 -3.78 -10.17 16.00
N GLN A 55 -4.92 -10.51 15.41
CA GLN A 55 -5.10 -10.64 13.98
C GLN A 55 -5.48 -9.29 13.39
N LEU A 56 -4.86 -8.98 12.26
CA LEU A 56 -5.13 -7.80 11.47
C LEU A 56 -5.77 -8.24 10.17
N LYS A 57 -7.04 -7.92 9.99
CA LYS A 57 -7.79 -8.20 8.76
C LYS A 57 -7.60 -7.05 7.80
N ILE A 58 -7.32 -7.37 6.54
CA ILE A 58 -7.14 -6.40 5.46
C ILE A 58 -8.17 -6.73 4.39
N MET A 59 -8.86 -5.70 3.90
CA MET A 59 -9.87 -5.79 2.87
C MET A 59 -9.58 -4.77 1.78
N ILE A 60 -9.57 -5.21 0.53
CA ILE A 60 -9.52 -4.31 -0.63
C ILE A 60 -10.95 -3.86 -0.93
N ASP A 61 -11.25 -2.61 -0.63
CA ASP A 61 -12.60 -2.05 -0.78
C ASP A 61 -12.90 -1.67 -2.21
N ASP A 62 -11.87 -1.22 -2.94
CA ASP A 62 -11.97 -0.78 -4.32
C ASP A 62 -10.60 -0.87 -5.00
N TYR A 63 -10.59 -1.29 -6.26
CA TYR A 63 -9.38 -1.32 -7.06
C TYR A 63 -9.70 -1.09 -8.54
N GLN A 64 -9.15 0.00 -9.06
CA GLN A 64 -9.19 0.37 -10.47
C GLN A 64 -7.79 0.80 -10.85
N ARG A 65 -7.06 -0.09 -11.52
CA ARG A 65 -5.67 0.17 -11.92
C ARG A 65 -5.59 1.48 -12.73
N GLY A 66 -4.63 2.34 -12.37
CA GLY A 66 -4.45 3.66 -12.99
C GLY A 66 -5.32 4.78 -12.40
N ILE A 67 -6.29 4.45 -11.54
CA ILE A 67 -7.29 5.40 -11.02
C ILE A 67 -7.34 5.39 -9.50
N LYS A 68 -7.59 4.21 -8.89
CA LYS A 68 -7.88 4.09 -7.46
C LYS A 68 -7.41 2.78 -6.86
N TYR A 69 -6.87 2.85 -5.65
CA TYR A 69 -6.71 1.70 -4.76
C TYR A 69 -7.20 2.11 -3.38
N GLN A 70 -8.13 1.34 -2.81
CA GLN A 70 -8.67 1.57 -1.48
C GLN A 70 -8.65 0.27 -0.67
N MET A 71 -8.23 0.39 0.58
CA MET A 71 -8.20 -0.73 1.50
C MET A 71 -8.60 -0.31 2.92
N THR A 72 -9.20 -1.25 3.64
CA THR A 72 -9.55 -1.12 5.05
C THR A 72 -8.78 -2.16 5.86
N ALA A 73 -8.11 -1.67 6.88
CA ALA A 73 -7.38 -2.41 7.88
C ALA A 73 -8.19 -2.45 9.18
N ILE A 74 -8.55 -3.65 9.64
CA ILE A 74 -9.37 -3.86 10.84
C ILE A 74 -8.56 -4.65 11.86
N SER A 75 -8.41 -4.09 13.04
CA SER A 75 -7.84 -4.76 14.21
C SER A 75 -8.84 -4.74 15.37
N PRO A 76 -8.56 -5.42 16.50
CA PRO A 76 -9.40 -5.31 17.69
C PRO A 76 -9.49 -3.90 18.30
N LEU A 77 -8.53 -3.02 18.01
CA LEU A 77 -8.44 -1.70 18.62
C LEU A 77 -8.93 -0.59 17.69
N ASP A 78 -8.48 -0.62 16.43
CA ASP A 78 -8.85 0.41 15.46
C ASP A 78 -9.23 -0.16 14.08
N THR A 79 -9.95 0.65 13.32
CA THR A 79 -10.22 0.48 11.89
C THR A 79 -9.66 1.68 11.12
N VAL A 80 -8.86 1.42 10.09
CA VAL A 80 -8.22 2.44 9.25
C VAL A 80 -8.53 2.17 7.79
N THR A 81 -9.01 3.18 7.09
CA THR A 81 -9.25 3.15 5.64
C THR A 81 -8.22 4.02 4.95
N VAL A 82 -7.60 3.48 3.91
CA VAL A 82 -6.63 4.20 3.08
C VAL A 82 -7.08 4.20 1.63
N THR A 83 -7.00 5.35 0.98
CA THR A 83 -7.27 5.51 -0.46
C THR A 83 -6.10 6.19 -1.16
N TYR A 84 -5.68 5.63 -2.28
CA TYR A 84 -4.83 6.27 -3.28
C TYR A 84 -5.68 6.56 -4.51
N LEU A 85 -5.77 7.82 -4.89
CA LEU A 85 -6.30 8.26 -6.17
C LEU A 85 -5.13 8.74 -7.02
N THR A 86 -5.11 8.34 -8.29
CA THR A 86 -4.03 8.72 -9.20
C THR A 86 -4.54 9.42 -10.43
N THR A 87 -3.75 10.36 -10.93
CA THR A 87 -3.97 11.03 -12.21
C THR A 87 -2.67 11.01 -13.00
N ALA A 88 -2.69 10.35 -14.15
CA ALA A 88 -1.54 10.30 -15.05
C ALA A 88 -1.27 11.67 -15.67
N LYS A 89 0.00 12.05 -15.74
CA LYS A 89 0.51 13.30 -16.34
C LYS A 89 1.70 13.00 -17.23
N GLY A 90 1.49 12.15 -18.24
CA GLY A 90 2.57 11.67 -19.11
C GLY A 90 3.59 10.83 -18.35
N ALA A 91 4.82 11.34 -18.22
CA ALA A 91 5.91 10.69 -17.49
C ALA A 91 5.78 10.78 -15.96
N GLN A 92 4.80 11.55 -15.46
CA GLN A 92 4.55 11.76 -14.05
C GLN A 92 3.18 11.23 -13.64
N THR A 93 2.99 11.04 -12.34
CA THR A 93 1.70 10.67 -11.74
C THR A 93 1.42 11.53 -10.52
N THR A 94 0.29 12.23 -10.52
CA THR A 94 -0.21 12.84 -9.30
C THR A 94 -0.91 11.76 -8.47
N VAL A 95 -0.51 11.63 -7.21
CA VAL A 95 -1.10 10.71 -6.25
C VAL A 95 -1.72 11.53 -5.12
N THR A 96 -3.01 11.33 -4.90
CA THR A 96 -3.76 11.82 -3.74
C THR A 96 -3.97 10.67 -2.78
N PHE A 97 -3.41 10.80 -1.60
CA PHE A 97 -3.55 9.89 -0.49
C PHE A 97 -4.59 10.41 0.49
N LEU A 98 -5.49 9.54 0.92
CA LEU A 98 -6.50 9.78 1.95
C LEU A 98 -6.38 8.69 3.02
N GLU A 99 -6.42 9.09 4.28
CA GLU A 99 -6.47 8.18 5.44
C GLU A 99 -7.62 8.60 6.34
N GLU A 100 -8.48 7.64 6.68
CA GLU A 100 -9.63 7.80 7.55
C GLU A 100 -9.54 6.77 8.70
N ILE A 101 -9.86 7.20 9.92
CA ILE A 101 -9.79 6.35 11.12
C ILE A 101 -11.14 6.44 11.81
N ASP A 102 -11.90 5.34 11.78
CA ASP A 102 -13.31 5.33 12.22
C ASP A 102 -13.48 5.17 13.74
N SER A 103 -12.58 4.45 14.41
CA SER A 103 -12.66 4.22 15.86
C SER A 103 -11.51 4.92 16.58
N TYR A 104 -11.84 6.04 17.23
CA TYR A 104 -10.89 6.94 17.88
C TYR A 104 -10.78 6.62 19.39
N GLN A 105 -9.72 5.91 19.81
CA GLN A 105 -9.32 5.84 21.22
C GLN A 105 -8.08 6.72 21.47
N PRO A 106 -8.24 7.94 22.04
CA PRO A 106 -7.19 8.96 22.08
C PRO A 106 -5.90 8.56 22.83
N GLN A 107 -5.93 7.51 23.66
CA GLN A 107 -4.76 7.09 24.44
C GLN A 107 -3.83 6.07 23.73
N ARG A 108 -4.18 5.55 22.54
CA ARG A 108 -3.44 4.42 21.91
C ARG A 108 -3.15 4.58 20.42
N HIS A 109 -3.05 5.83 19.96
CA HIS A 109 -2.93 6.32 18.57
C HIS A 109 -1.82 5.76 17.65
N HIS A 110 -1.10 4.73 18.03
CA HIS A 110 0.10 4.32 17.30
C HIS A 110 0.25 2.83 17.05
N TRP A 111 -0.60 1.97 17.62
CA TRP A 111 -0.32 0.53 17.52
C TRP A 111 -0.58 -0.02 16.12
N LEU A 112 -1.72 0.31 15.51
CA LEU A 112 -2.08 -0.19 14.18
C LEU A 112 -1.13 0.33 13.09
N LEU A 113 -0.83 1.63 13.11
CA LEU A 113 0.16 2.26 12.23
C LEU A 113 1.59 1.72 12.42
N ARG A 114 1.97 1.29 13.65
CA ARG A 114 3.29 0.70 13.92
C ARG A 114 3.40 -0.79 13.56
N THR A 115 2.27 -1.49 13.46
CA THR A 115 2.24 -2.97 13.38
C THR A 115 1.68 -3.49 12.06
N PHE A 116 0.94 -2.68 11.30
CA PHE A 116 0.77 -2.92 9.88
C PHE A 116 2.16 -2.95 9.23
N SER A 117 2.37 -3.86 8.29
CA SER A 117 3.59 -3.87 7.47
C SER A 117 3.87 -2.45 6.99
N GLN A 118 5.10 -1.99 7.26
CA GLN A 118 5.61 -0.71 6.76
C GLN A 118 5.44 -0.61 5.23
N THR A 119 5.41 -1.78 4.58
CA THR A 119 5.29 -2.03 3.15
C THR A 119 3.94 -1.66 2.54
N LEU A 120 2.81 -2.01 3.18
CA LEU A 120 1.48 -1.68 2.62
C LEU A 120 0.82 -0.46 3.23
N LEU A 121 1.17 -0.11 4.47
CA LEU A 121 0.74 1.16 5.05
C LEU A 121 1.63 2.32 4.60
N LEU A 122 2.62 2.10 3.73
CA LEU A 122 3.48 3.16 3.21
C LEU A 122 3.94 4.12 4.34
N GLY A 123 4.25 3.53 5.49
CA GLY A 123 3.85 3.99 6.83
C GLY A 123 4.42 5.29 7.40
N ARG A 124 4.96 6.21 6.60
CA ARG A 124 5.41 7.57 7.00
C ARG A 124 5.33 8.56 5.82
N MET A 125 4.12 8.93 5.39
CA MET A 125 3.89 9.38 4.00
C MET A 125 3.81 10.88 3.69
N SER A 126 4.82 11.64 4.13
CA SER A 126 5.27 12.87 3.45
C SER A 126 6.62 12.61 2.78
N ASP A 127 7.59 12.14 3.58
CA ASP A 127 8.92 11.76 3.12
C ASP A 127 8.88 10.49 2.26
N ASN A 128 7.90 9.60 2.48
CA ASN A 128 7.81 8.34 1.77
C ASN A 128 7.19 8.41 0.37
N LEU A 129 6.49 9.47 -0.05
CA LEU A 129 6.09 9.59 -1.47
C LEU A 129 7.33 9.85 -2.34
N LEU A 130 8.29 10.62 -1.81
CA LEU A 130 9.61 10.81 -2.40
C LEU A 130 10.46 9.52 -2.31
N GLN A 131 10.42 8.79 -1.18
CA GLN A 131 11.09 7.48 -1.12
C GLN A 131 10.43 6.44 -2.03
N LEU A 132 9.11 6.47 -2.22
CA LEU A 132 8.40 5.58 -3.13
C LEU A 132 8.78 5.89 -4.57
N GLU A 133 8.84 7.18 -4.93
CA GLU A 133 9.41 7.63 -6.19
C GLU A 133 10.84 7.11 -6.36
N GLN A 134 11.70 7.29 -5.35
CA GLN A 134 13.08 6.81 -5.39
C GLN A 134 13.17 5.28 -5.52
N GLN A 135 12.37 4.52 -4.76
CA GLN A 135 12.34 3.05 -4.85
C GLN A 135 11.89 2.58 -6.23
N ILE A 136 10.89 3.23 -6.82
CA ILE A 136 10.46 2.93 -8.19
C ILE A 136 11.58 3.27 -9.17
N ILE A 137 12.24 4.43 -9.00
CA ILE A 137 13.40 4.84 -9.82
C ILE A 137 14.55 3.84 -9.69
N ASP A 138 14.91 3.42 -8.49
CA ASP A 138 15.97 2.43 -8.25
C ASP A 138 15.63 1.09 -8.93
N HIS A 139 14.35 0.71 -8.94
CA HIS A 139 13.88 -0.45 -9.69
C HIS A 139 13.87 -0.24 -11.22
N ARG A 140 13.88 1.01 -11.73
CA ARG A 140 14.11 1.29 -13.17
C ARG A 140 15.55 1.04 -13.58
N VAL A 141 16.51 1.20 -12.66
CA VAL A 141 17.96 1.09 -12.95
C VAL A 141 18.43 -0.37 -12.97
N VAL A 142 17.59 -1.33 -12.58
CA VAL A 142 17.86 -2.76 -12.75
C VAL A 142 17.10 -3.27 -13.99
N PRO A 143 17.65 -3.03 -15.20
CA PRO A 143 17.83 -4.16 -16.09
C PRO A 143 19.15 -4.12 -16.89
N ALA A 144 19.67 -5.34 -17.15
CA ALA A 144 20.63 -5.67 -18.21
C ALA A 144 22.13 -5.36 -18.02
N ASN A 145 22.75 -5.84 -16.94
CA ASN A 145 24.19 -6.18 -16.95
C ASN A 145 24.47 -7.34 -15.99
N LEU A 146 23.93 -8.53 -16.31
CA LEU A 146 24.40 -9.82 -15.80
C LEU A 146 24.37 -10.83 -16.96
N THR A 147 25.16 -10.54 -17.98
CA THR A 147 25.70 -11.51 -18.92
C THR A 147 26.97 -10.92 -19.49
N GLU A 148 28.09 -11.17 -18.82
CA GLU A 148 29.36 -11.56 -19.45
C GLU A 148 30.01 -12.64 -18.57
#